data_AF-A0A3D5YLE7-F1
#
_entry.id   AF-A0A3D5YLE7-F1
#
_cell.length_a   1.000
_cell.length_b   1.000
_cell.length_c   1.000
_cell.angle_alpha   90.00
_cell.angle_beta   90.00
_cell.angle_gamma   90.00
#
_symmetry.space_group_name_H-M   'P 1'
#
loop_
_entity.id
_entity.type
_entity.pdbx_description
1 polymer ?
#
loop_
_entity_poly.entity_id
_entity_poly.type
_entity_poly.pdbx_seq_one_letter_code
_entity_poly.pdbx_strand_id
1 'polypeptide(L)' 'MSIYSEYLEEIEKRKGQGLHPKPVDSAELLKVLIDQIKDGSNEHRAESLDFFIYNVLPGTT' A
#
# COMPACT_ATOMS: atom_id res chain seq x y z
N MET A 1 0.43 -8.91 -13.13
CA MET A 1 0.20 -8.66 -11.70
C MET A 1 -0.02 -7.17 -11.54
N SER A 2 -0.98 -6.75 -10.71
CA SER A 2 -1.07 -5.34 -10.32
C SER A 2 -0.07 -5.08 -9.21
N ILE A 3 0.61 -3.92 -9.26
CA ILE A 3 1.62 -3.50 -8.27
C ILE A 3 1.07 -3.59 -6.83
N TYR A 4 -0.23 -3.30 -6.66
CA TYR A 4 -0.93 -3.46 -5.38
C TYR A 4 -1.02 -4.91 -4.90
N SER A 5 -1.29 -5.87 -5.80
CA SER A 5 -1.34 -7.29 -5.46
C SER A 5 0.03 -7.80 -5.02
N GLU A 6 1.11 -7.39 -5.71
CA GLU A 6 2.47 -7.74 -5.30
C GLU A 6 2.82 -7.16 -3.92
N TYR A 7 2.34 -5.95 -3.62
CA TYR A 7 2.49 -5.36 -2.30
C TYR A 7 1.77 -6.19 -1.24
N LEU A 8 0.50 -6.57 -1.45
CA LEU A 8 -0.25 -7.42 -0.53
C LEU A 8 0.43 -8.78 -0.30
N GLU A 9 0.93 -9.42 -1.35
CA GLU A 9 1.69 -10.67 -1.25
C GLU A 9 2.97 -10.49 -0.40
N GLU A 10 3.67 -9.36 -0.54
CA GLU A 10 4.82 -9.05 0.32
C GLU A 10 4.40 -8.87 1.79
N ILE A 11 3.28 -8.20 2.05
CA ILE A 11 2.73 -8.02 3.40
C ILE A 11 2.41 -9.37 4.02
N GLU A 12 1.69 -10.24 3.31
CA GLU A 12 1.33 -11.58 3.81
C GLU A 12 2.58 -12.42 4.11
N LYS A 13 3.57 -12.37 3.21
CA LYS A 13 4.85 -13.06 3.40
C LYS A 13 5.60 -12.54 4.64
N ARG A 14 5.62 -11.23 4.85
CA ARG A 14 6.24 -10.61 6.04
C ARG A 14 5.47 -10.89 7.32
N LYS A 15 4.15 -10.89 7.25
CA LYS A 15 3.27 -11.25 8.36
C LYS A 15 3.49 -12.70 8.81
N GLY A 16 3.72 -13.62 7.88
CA GLY A 16 4.13 -14.99 8.18
C GLY A 16 5.48 -15.09 8.91
N GLN A 17 6.34 -14.07 8.77
CA GLN A 17 7.61 -13.93 9.49
C GLN A 17 7.47 -13.10 10.78
N GLY A 18 6.27 -12.65 11.15
CA GLY A 18 6.04 -11.77 12.30
C GLY A 18 6.54 -10.32 12.09
N LEU A 19 6.77 -9.91 10.84
CA LEU A 19 7.27 -8.60 10.48
C LEU A 19 6.16 -7.67 10.00
N HIS A 20 6.35 -6.37 10.22
CA HIS A 20 5.48 -5.32 9.68
C HIS A 20 5.66 -5.16 8.15
N PRO A 21 4.63 -4.68 7.44
CA PRO A 21 4.74 -4.35 6.03
C PRO A 21 5.88 -3.35 5.77
N LYS A 22 6.48 -3.41 4.57
CA LYS A 22 7.43 -2.39 4.17
C LYS A 22 6.70 -1.06 3.93
N PRO A 23 7.36 0.07 4.22
CA PRO A 23 6.78 1.36 3.89
C PRO A 23 6.71 1.53 2.37
N VAL A 24 5.71 2.27 1.92
CA VAL A 24 5.50 2.65 0.52
C VAL A 24 6.49 3.75 0.17
N ASP A 25 7.58 3.37 -0.51
CA ASP A 25 8.61 4.28 -1.00
C ASP A 25 8.48 4.61 -2.50
N SER A 26 7.79 3.74 -3.25
CA SER A 26 7.78 3.79 -4.70
C SER A 26 6.61 4.63 -5.24
N ALA A 27 6.92 5.55 -6.14
CA ALA A 27 5.93 6.45 -6.75
C ALA A 27 4.81 5.69 -7.50
N GLU A 28 5.12 4.53 -8.08
CA GLU A 28 4.14 3.71 -8.79
C GLU A 28 3.09 3.10 -7.85
N LEU A 29 3.54 2.53 -6.72
CA LEU A 29 2.64 1.98 -5.70
C LEU A 29 1.78 3.09 -5.07
N LEU A 30 2.38 4.25 -4.80
CA LEU A 30 1.67 5.40 -4.26
C LEU A 30 0.59 5.92 -5.23
N LYS A 31 0.88 5.95 -6.53
CA LYS A 31 -0.10 6.31 -7.56
C LYS A 31 -1.28 5.32 -7.59
N VAL A 32 -1.00 4.02 -7.48
CA VAL A 32 -2.05 2.98 -7.45
C VAL A 32 -2.94 3.14 -6.22
N LEU A 33 -2.35 3.35 -5.03
CA LEU A 33 -3.11 3.60 -3.80
C LEU A 33 -4.01 4.83 -3.95
N ILE A 34 -3.51 5.94 -4.51
CA ILE A 34 -4.31 7.14 -4.75
C ILE A 34 -5.46 6.87 -5.72
N ASP A 35 -5.23 6.10 -6.78
CA ASP A 35 -6.26 5.74 -7.76
C ASP A 35 -7.38 4.91 -7.11
N GLN A 36 -7.00 3.94 -6.27
CA GLN A 36 -7.94 3.12 -5.48
C GLN A 36 -8.70 3.95 -4.43
N ILE A 37 -8.06 4.95 -3.81
CA ILE A 37 -8.72 5.85 -2.84
C ILE A 37 -9.72 6.79 -3.53
N LYS A 38 -9.36 7.26 -4.73
CA LYS A 38 -10.23 8.11 -5.57
C LYS A 38 -11.46 7.34 -6.04
N ASP A 39 -11.33 6.05 -6.30
CA ASP A 39 -12.46 5.18 -6.61
C ASP A 39 -13.25 4.85 -5.33
N GLY A 40 -14.37 5.55 -5.13
CA GLY A 40 -15.21 5.42 -3.94
C GLY A 40 -15.88 4.05 -3.77
N SER A 41 -15.94 3.24 -4.82
CA SER A 41 -16.57 1.91 -4.84
C SER A 41 -15.56 0.77 -4.71
N ASN A 42 -14.27 1.09 -4.59
CA ASN A 42 -13.21 0.09 -4.54
C ASN A 42 -13.24 -0.66 -3.20
N GLU A 43 -13.25 -1.98 -3.26
CA GLU A 43 -13.22 -2.87 -2.09
C GLU A 43 -11.98 -2.65 -1.22
N HIS A 44 -10.85 -2.30 -1.84
CA HIS A 44 -9.58 -2.05 -1.16
C HIS A 44 -9.41 -0.60 -0.72
N ARG A 45 -10.43 0.25 -0.87
CA ARG A 45 -10.33 1.69 -0.55
C ARG A 45 -9.93 1.94 0.90
N ALA A 46 -10.51 1.21 1.85
CA ALA A 46 -10.22 1.39 3.26
C ALA A 46 -8.77 1.01 3.61
N GLU A 47 -8.29 -0.13 3.10
CA GLU A 47 -6.91 -0.59 3.27
C GLU A 47 -5.92 0.36 2.60
N SER A 48 -6.25 0.81 1.38
CA SER A 48 -5.42 1.76 0.63
C SER A 48 -5.25 3.08 1.40
N LEU A 49 -6.32 3.53 2.05
CA LEU A 49 -6.28 4.73 2.91
C LEU A 49 -5.36 4.51 4.12
N ASP A 50 -5.45 3.36 4.77
CA ASP A 50 -4.62 3.01 5.94
C ASP A 50 -3.12 2.94 5.56
N PHE A 51 -2.80 2.28 4.45
CA PHE A 51 -1.44 2.26 3.90
C PHE A 51 -0.95 3.66 3.55
N PHE A 52 -1.81 4.49 2.95
CA PHE A 52 -1.45 5.86 2.58
C PHE A 52 -1.15 6.74 3.81
N ILE A 53 -1.91 6.57 4.90
CA ILE A 53 -1.76 7.39 6.12
C ILE A 53 -0.57 6.93 6.97
N TYR A 54 -0.37 5.61 7.13
CA TYR A 54 0.57 5.07 8.12
C TYR A 54 1.83 4.43 7.53
N ASN A 55 1.80 4.04 6.26
CA ASN A 55 2.90 3.29 5.65
C ASN A 55 3.62 4.07 4.55
N VAL A 56 3.17 5.26 4.15
CA VAL A 56 3.90 6.09 3.18
C VAL A 56 5.09 6.76 3.85
N LEU A 57 6.27 6.66 3.22
CA LEU A 57 7.46 7.36 3.73
C LEU A 57 7.21 8.88 3.70
N PRO A 58 7.42 9.58 4.83
CA PRO A 58 7.42 11.03 4.81
C PRO A 58 8.56 11.50 3.90
N GLY A 59 8.26 12.47 3.03
CA GLY A 59 9.23 12.98 2.06
C GLY A 59 10.52 13.43 2.74
N THR A 60 11.65 12.99 2.23
CA THR A 60 12.96 13.55 2.58
C THR A 60 13.11 14.84 1.76
N THR A 61 12.98 15.98 2.43
CA THR A 61 13.09 17.32 1.84
C THR A 61 14.35 17.49 1.00
#